data_AF-A0A2N9FDE8-F1
#
_entry.id   AF-A0A2N9FDE8-F1
#
_cell.length_a   1.000
_cell.length_b   1.000
_cell.length_c   1.000
_cell.angle_alpha   90.00
_cell.angle_beta   90.00
_cell.angle_gamma   90.00
#
_symmetry.space_group_name_H-M   'P 1'
#
loop_
_entity.id
_entity.type
_entity.pdbx_description
1 polymer ?
#
loop_
_entity_poly.entity_id
_entity_poly.type
_entity_poly.pdbx_seq_one_letter_code
_entity_poly.pdbx_strand_id
1 'polypeptide(L)'
;MIEESKLDTFNLPYYAPTTEEVKKVIEAEGSFTLHKLEAFKMDWDTYIKKANKGLDKQAREAIIATDIRAVGEPILASHFGEAAMEELFRRFKEDVLDHMVKEKCEYVNLAISLKKKG
;
A
#
# COMPACT_ATOMS: atom_id res chain seq x y z
N MET A 1 23.09 10.22 -1.56
CA MET A 1 22.53 9.50 -2.72
C MET A 1 22.61 8.02 -2.40
N ILE A 2 21.57 7.23 -2.70
CA ILE A 2 21.57 5.79 -2.43
C ILE A 2 22.51 5.12 -3.43
N GLU A 3 23.36 4.21 -2.95
CA GLU A 3 24.23 3.39 -3.80
C GLU A 3 23.39 2.36 -4.56
N GLU A 4 23.67 2.18 -5.86
CA GLU A 4 22.95 1.25 -6.73
C GLU A 4 22.95 -0.18 -6.18
N SER A 5 24.09 -0.65 -5.67
CA SER A 5 24.21 -1.97 -5.05
C SER A 5 23.30 -2.18 -3.83
N LYS A 6 22.98 -1.11 -3.08
CA LYS A 6 22.02 -1.18 -1.97
C LYS A 6 20.59 -1.28 -2.49
N LEU A 7 20.29 -0.65 -3.63
CA LEU A 7 19.00 -0.77 -4.28
C LEU A 7 18.79 -2.18 -4.83
N ASP A 8 19.80 -2.74 -5.51
CA ASP A 8 19.75 -4.07 -6.13
C ASP A 8 19.54 -5.20 -5.12
N THR A 9 19.98 -4.99 -3.87
CA THR A 9 19.86 -5.97 -2.78
C THR A 9 18.60 -5.78 -1.95
N PHE A 10 17.89 -4.67 -2.11
CA PHE A 10 16.67 -4.39 -1.37
C PHE A 10 15.46 -5.06 -2.03
N ASN A 11 14.72 -5.83 -1.24
CA ASN A 11 13.40 -6.32 -1.62
C ASN A 11 12.38 -5.78 -0.61
N LEU A 12 11.30 -5.18 -1.11
CA LEU A 12 10.22 -4.73 -0.24
C LEU A 12 9.51 -5.96 0.35
N PRO A 13 9.36 -6.08 1.68
CA PRO A 13 8.66 -7.19 2.33
C PRO A 13 7.15 -7.00 2.22
N TYR A 14 6.64 -6.90 0.99
CA TYR A 14 5.25 -6.67 0.66
C TYR A 14 4.82 -7.64 -0.45
N TYR A 15 3.63 -8.21 -0.28
CA TYR A 15 3.01 -9.08 -1.26
C TYR A 15 1.53 -8.72 -1.41
N ALA A 16 1.09 -8.54 -2.65
CA ALA A 16 -0.32 -8.31 -2.99
C ALA A 16 -0.91 -9.60 -3.61
N PRO A 17 -1.58 -10.45 -2.80
CA PRO A 17 -2.04 -11.74 -3.29
C PRO A 17 -3.26 -11.59 -4.22
N THR A 18 -3.40 -12.53 -5.14
CA THR A 18 -4.65 -12.70 -5.90
C THR A 18 -5.72 -13.41 -5.07
N THR A 19 -6.98 -13.30 -5.48
CA THR A 19 -8.07 -14.06 -4.87
C THR A 19 -7.84 -15.56 -4.97
N GLU A 20 -7.21 -16.03 -6.05
CA GLU A 20 -6.89 -17.42 -6.33
C GLU A 20 -5.80 -17.93 -5.39
N GLU A 21 -4.76 -17.14 -5.14
CA GLU A 21 -3.70 -17.47 -4.18
C GLU A 21 -4.23 -17.57 -2.76
N VAL A 22 -5.05 -16.61 -2.35
CA VAL A 22 -5.71 -16.63 -1.04
C VAL A 22 -6.54 -17.90 -0.86
N LYS A 23 -7.38 -18.25 -1.85
CA LYS A 23 -8.19 -19.48 -1.82
C LYS A 23 -7.31 -20.73 -1.68
N LYS A 24 -6.27 -20.85 -2.50
CA LYS A 24 -5.36 -21.99 -2.48
C LYS A 24 -4.69 -22.16 -1.11
N VAL A 25 -4.26 -21.08 -0.48
CA VAL A 25 -3.63 -21.13 0.85
C VAL A 25 -4.64 -21.58 1.92
N ILE A 26 -5.87 -21.05 1.91
CA ILE A 26 -6.92 -21.45 2.87
C ILE A 26 -7.28 -22.93 2.70
N GLU A 27 -7.42 -23.39 1.46
CA GLU A 27 -7.73 -24.79 1.16
C GLU A 27 -6.60 -25.74 1.57
N ALA A 28 -5.34 -25.35 1.30
CA ALA A 28 -4.16 -26.14 1.66
C ALA A 28 -3.94 -26.19 3.17
N GLU A 29 -4.22 -25.10 3.91
CA GLU A 29 -4.12 -25.05 5.37
C GLU A 29 -5.19 -25.91 6.04
N GLY A 30 -6.45 -25.84 5.56
CA GLY A 30 -7.48 -26.82 5.88
C GLY A 30 -8.28 -26.60 7.17
N SER A 31 -7.90 -25.71 8.09
CA SER A 31 -8.61 -25.46 9.36
C SER A 31 -9.87 -24.61 9.20
N PHE A 32 -9.99 -23.87 8.10
CA PHE A 32 -11.08 -22.93 7.88
C PHE A 32 -11.93 -23.28 6.66
N THR A 33 -13.23 -23.02 6.76
CA THR A 33 -14.13 -22.95 5.62
C THR A 33 -14.20 -21.49 5.17
N LEU A 34 -13.90 -21.24 3.90
CA LEU A 34 -14.07 -19.93 3.29
C LEU A 34 -15.56 -19.62 3.15
N HIS A 35 -16.06 -18.62 3.89
CA HIS A 35 -17.46 -18.21 3.82
C HIS A 35 -17.68 -17.14 2.76
N LYS A 36 -16.79 -16.14 2.71
CA LYS A 36 -16.86 -15.03 1.76
C LYS A 36 -15.47 -14.54 1.40
N LEU A 37 -15.23 -14.30 0.12
CA LEU A 37 -14.05 -13.62 -0.40
C LEU A 37 -14.50 -12.61 -1.45
N GLU A 38 -14.24 -11.34 -1.20
CA GLU A 38 -14.56 -10.25 -2.12
C GLU A 38 -13.33 -9.41 -2.43
N ALA A 39 -13.14 -9.13 -3.72
CA ALA A 39 -12.19 -8.13 -4.18
C ALA A 39 -12.95 -6.86 -4.56
N PHE A 40 -12.49 -5.71 -4.07
CA PHE A 40 -13.09 -4.43 -4.41
C PHE A 40 -12.03 -3.35 -4.57
N LYS A 41 -12.36 -2.36 -5.40
CA LYS A 41 -11.48 -1.23 -5.69
C LYS A 41 -11.87 -0.01 -4.86
N MET A 42 -10.89 0.75 -4.41
CA MET A 42 -11.10 2.04 -3.78
C MET A 42 -10.09 3.05 -4.31
N ASP A 43 -10.54 4.21 -4.77
CA ASP A 43 -9.63 5.31 -5.11
C ASP A 43 -8.76 5.66 -3.89
N TRP A 44 -7.50 6.00 -4.11
CA TRP A 44 -6.55 6.28 -3.04
C TRP A 44 -7.05 7.31 -2.03
N ASP A 45 -7.81 8.32 -2.46
CA ASP A 45 -8.31 9.40 -1.59
C ASP A 45 -9.72 9.16 -1.04
N THR A 46 -10.32 7.97 -1.25
CA THR A 46 -11.72 7.69 -0.85
C THR A 46 -11.95 7.88 0.65
N TYR A 47 -11.04 7.39 1.50
CA TYR A 47 -11.16 7.53 2.96
C TYR A 47 -10.98 8.99 3.39
N ILE A 48 -10.11 9.74 2.72
CA ILE A 48 -9.87 11.16 3.00
C ILE A 48 -11.10 11.98 2.67
N LYS A 49 -11.69 11.77 1.47
CA LYS A 49 -12.95 12.40 1.05
C LYS A 49 -14.10 12.11 2.03
N LYS A 50 -14.16 10.90 2.59
CA LYS A 50 -15.16 10.52 3.59
C LYS A 50 -14.93 11.23 4.93
N ALA A 51 -13.69 11.35 5.38
CA ALA A 51 -13.34 11.99 6.64
C ALA A 51 -13.54 13.51 6.59
N ASN A 52 -13.14 14.16 5.48
CA ASN A 52 -13.32 15.59 5.29
C ASN A 52 -13.51 15.93 3.81
N LYS A 53 -14.76 16.26 3.44
CA LYS A 53 -15.15 16.63 2.07
C LYS A 53 -14.63 18.00 1.63
N GLY A 54 -14.20 18.85 2.56
CA GLY A 54 -13.71 20.20 2.28
C GLY A 54 -12.25 20.27 1.83
N LEU A 55 -11.51 19.17 1.87
CA LEU A 55 -10.12 19.12 1.44
C LEU A 55 -10.01 19.18 -0.08
N ASP A 56 -9.21 20.12 -0.59
CA ASP A 56 -8.85 20.19 -2.00
C ASP A 56 -7.97 19.00 -2.43
N LYS A 57 -7.72 18.87 -3.74
CA LYS A 57 -6.96 17.74 -4.29
C LYS A 57 -5.54 17.69 -3.71
N GLN A 58 -4.86 18.83 -3.63
CA GLN A 58 -3.48 18.95 -3.19
C GLN A 58 -3.30 18.54 -1.72
N ALA A 59 -4.23 18.93 -0.86
CA ALA A 59 -4.25 18.52 0.54
C ALA A 59 -4.43 17.00 0.66
N ARG A 60 -5.32 16.39 -0.13
CA ARG A 60 -5.51 14.93 -0.12
C ARG A 60 -4.28 14.19 -0.64
N GLU A 61 -3.64 14.68 -1.70
CA GLU A 61 -2.41 14.10 -2.25
C GLU A 61 -1.25 14.19 -1.24
N ALA A 62 -1.13 15.31 -0.51
CA ALA A 62 -0.14 15.45 0.56
C ALA A 62 -0.38 14.48 1.72
N ILE A 63 -1.64 14.22 2.08
CA ILE A 63 -2.01 13.20 3.08
C ILE A 63 -1.62 11.80 2.59
N ILE A 64 -1.92 11.46 1.34
CA ILE A 64 -1.54 10.15 0.76
C ILE A 64 -0.02 9.94 0.80
N ALA A 65 0.76 10.93 0.38
CA ALA A 65 2.22 10.84 0.44
C ALA A 65 2.73 10.65 1.88
N THR A 66 2.08 11.29 2.85
CA THR A 66 2.39 11.16 4.29
C THR A 66 2.05 9.77 4.80
N ASP A 67 0.88 9.23 4.43
CA ASP A 67 0.43 7.90 4.85
C ASP A 67 1.35 6.80 4.30
N ILE A 68 1.77 6.92 3.03
CA ILE A 68 2.74 6.00 2.44
C ILE A 68 4.11 6.12 3.13
N ARG A 69 4.56 7.34 3.46
CA ARG A 69 5.79 7.57 4.24
C ARG A 69 5.73 6.87 5.59
N ALA A 70 4.62 7.02 6.33
CA ALA A 70 4.45 6.41 7.64
C ALA A 70 4.59 4.87 7.62
N VAL A 71 4.18 4.22 6.53
CA VAL A 71 4.32 2.76 6.34
C VAL A 71 5.71 2.38 5.82
N GLY A 72 6.23 3.11 4.83
CA GLY A 72 7.45 2.74 4.11
C GLY A 72 8.76 3.17 4.77
N GLU A 73 8.77 4.33 5.45
CA GLU A 73 10.00 4.92 5.99
C GLU A 73 10.74 4.00 6.97
N PRO A 74 10.10 3.32 7.93
CA PRO A 74 10.82 2.42 8.83
C PRO A 74 11.55 1.29 8.10
N ILE A 75 10.92 0.73 7.05
CA ILE A 75 11.49 -0.36 6.24
C ILE A 75 12.67 0.17 5.43
N LEU A 76 12.48 1.30 4.75
CA LEU A 76 13.49 1.90 3.89
C LEU A 76 14.68 2.44 4.71
N ALA A 77 14.43 3.09 5.85
CA ALA A 77 15.45 3.61 6.74
C ALA A 77 16.32 2.48 7.31
N SER A 78 15.74 1.30 7.59
CA SER A 78 16.49 0.15 8.11
C SER A 78 17.56 -0.36 7.13
N HIS A 79 17.35 -0.19 5.82
CA HIS A 79 18.27 -0.67 4.77
C HIS A 79 19.13 0.45 4.17
N PHE A 80 18.55 1.63 3.94
CA PHE A 80 19.18 2.75 3.27
C PHE A 80 19.71 3.84 4.21
N GLY A 81 19.33 3.81 5.49
CA GLY A 81 19.69 4.79 6.52
C GLY A 81 18.76 6.01 6.56
N GLU A 82 18.59 6.57 7.76
CA GLU A 82 17.69 7.72 8.01
C GLU A 82 18.05 8.97 7.20
N ALA A 83 19.34 9.21 6.99
CA ALA A 83 19.83 10.40 6.28
C ALA A 83 19.32 10.52 4.83
N ALA A 84 18.92 9.40 4.21
CA ALA A 84 18.38 9.39 2.85
C ALA A 84 16.86 9.61 2.79
N MET A 85 16.13 9.44 3.90
CA MET A 85 14.66 9.37 3.90
C MET A 85 14.01 10.71 3.57
N GLU A 86 14.56 11.82 4.07
CA GLU A 86 13.96 13.13 3.87
C GLU A 86 13.91 13.52 2.38
N GLU A 87 15.05 13.38 1.69
CA GLU A 87 15.13 13.67 0.25
C GLU A 87 14.33 12.65 -0.58
N LEU A 88 14.33 11.38 -0.18
CA LEU A 88 13.56 10.33 -0.85
C LEU A 88 12.06 10.66 -0.81
N PHE A 89 11.52 10.96 0.37
CA PHE A 89 10.09 11.22 0.51
C PHE A 89 9.67 12.60 -0.02
N ARG A 90 10.60 13.57 -0.08
CA ARG A 90 10.37 14.82 -0.82
C ARG A 90 10.10 14.54 -2.30
N ARG A 91 10.95 13.74 -2.96
CA ARG A 91 10.74 13.34 -4.37
C ARG A 91 9.51 12.46 -4.54
N PHE A 92 9.31 11.49 -3.64
CA PHE A 92 8.15 10.61 -3.68
C PHE A 92 6.83 11.38 -3.65
N LYS A 93 6.74 12.45 -2.84
CA LYS A 93 5.56 13.31 -2.81
C LYS A 93 5.31 13.96 -4.17
N GLU A 94 6.34 14.43 -4.86
CA GLU A 94 6.24 15.02 -6.20
C GLU A 94 5.78 13.96 -7.22
N ASP A 95 6.31 12.73 -7.13
CA ASP A 95 5.93 11.61 -8.00
C ASP A 95 4.47 11.17 -7.78
N VAL A 96 4.02 11.09 -6.53
CA VAL A 96 2.61 10.77 -6.20
C VAL A 96 1.67 11.83 -6.76
N LEU A 97 2.02 13.11 -6.61
CA LEU A 97 1.23 14.22 -7.14
C LEU A 97 1.08 14.10 -8.66
N ASP A 98 2.18 13.90 -9.37
CA ASP A 98 2.19 13.76 -10.82
C ASP A 98 1.42 12.51 -11.29
N HIS A 99 1.61 11.37 -10.61
CA HIS A 99 0.93 10.12 -10.93
C HIS A 99 -0.59 10.23 -10.73
N MET A 100 -1.05 10.84 -9.63
CA MET A 100 -2.47 11.06 -9.35
C MET A 100 -3.14 12.09 -10.28
N VAL A 101 -2.37 12.87 -11.04
CA VAL A 101 -2.90 13.72 -12.11
C VAL A 101 -3.09 12.92 -13.41
N LYS A 102 -2.15 12.02 -13.71
CA LYS A 102 -2.10 11.29 -14.97
C LYS A 102 -2.97 10.03 -14.98
N GLU A 103 -3.10 9.37 -13.83
CA GLU A 103 -3.65 8.03 -13.73
C GLU A 103 -4.75 7.91 -12.69
N LYS A 104 -5.62 6.91 -12.88
CA LYS A 104 -6.59 6.52 -11.85
C LYS A 104 -5.90 5.64 -10.81
N CYS A 105 -5.61 6.21 -9.64
CA CYS A 105 -4.95 5.52 -8.55
C CYS A 105 -5.97 4.79 -7.65
N GLU A 106 -5.97 3.46 -7.68
CA GLU A 106 -6.89 2.61 -6.93
C GLU A 106 -6.14 1.57 -6.09
N TYR A 107 -6.61 1.34 -4.86
CA TYR A 107 -6.26 0.15 -4.09
C TYR A 107 -7.20 -1.00 -4.48
N VAL A 108 -6.64 -2.19 -4.69
CA VAL A 108 -7.41 -3.43 -4.73
C VAL A 108 -7.34 -4.07 -3.35
N ASN A 109 -8.51 -4.23 -2.71
CA ASN A 109 -8.62 -4.76 -1.36
C ASN A 109 -9.34 -6.11 -1.40
N LEU A 110 -8.87 -7.05 -0.58
CA LEU A 110 -9.53 -8.33 -0.37
C LEU A 110 -10.20 -8.35 1.02
N ALA A 111 -11.51 -8.56 1.07
CA ALA A 111 -12.25 -8.84 2.29
C ALA A 111 -12.52 -10.34 2.40
N ILE A 112 -12.08 -10.95 3.50
CA ILE A 112 -12.09 -12.40 3.70
C ILE A 112 -12.88 -12.71 4.98
N SER A 113 -13.88 -13.58 4.87
CA SER A 113 -14.62 -14.13 5.99
C SER A 113 -14.41 -15.64 6.07
N LEU A 114 -13.85 -16.09 7.19
CA LEU A 114 -13.51 -17.48 7.45
C LEU A 114 -14.29 -18.00 8.64
N LYS A 115 -14.69 -19.27 8.58
CA LYS A 115 -15.28 -20.01 9.71
C LYS A 115 -14.37 -21.18 10.06
N LYS A 116 -13.94 -21.27 11.33
CA LYS A 116 -13.16 -22.42 11.81
C LYS A 116 -13.99 -23.70 11.64
N LYS A 117 -13.38 -24.75 11.08
CA LYS A 117 -13.98 -26.09 11.05
C LYS A 117 -14.00 -26.65 12.48
N GLY A 118 -15.05 -27.40 12.79
CA GLY A 118 -15.22 -28.06 14.09
C GLY A 118 -14.13 -29.07 14.37
#